data_AF-A0A8S0SRY6-F1
#
_entry.id   AF-A0A8S0SRY6-F1
#
_cell.length_a   1.000
_cell.length_b   1.000
_cell.length_c   1.000
_cell.angle_alpha   90.00
_cell.angle_beta   90.00
_cell.angle_gamma   90.00
#
_symmetry.space_group_name_H-M   'P 1'
#
loop_
_entity.id
_entity.type
_entity.pdbx_description
1 polymer ?
#
loop_
_entity_poly.entity_id
_entity_poly.type
_entity_poly.pdbx_seq_one_letter_code
_entity_poly.pdbx_strand_id
1 'polypeptide(L)'
;MADESSDPKFENVVTNHSNENEKDDANDSELPLEKLKLGPKRKLLVLCLGGLLVNRVHMKYWTKVEGIKPDLRNGKFVVFKRPFCTEFIKFCFERFEVGIWSATVESNTEAILDCVAGSEMKKKLAFVWGQEECIDSGMACLKKRQKPLFLKDLTRLWDKKYLDLPWRKGQYSWSNTLLICVDPPTSLLNPVTKPF
;
A
#
# COMPACT_ATOMS: atom_id res chain seq x y z
N MET A 1 40.50 -45.21 27.51
CA MET A 1 40.47 -45.25 26.04
C MET A 1 39.77 -43.97 25.60
N ALA A 2 40.42 -42.81 25.45
CA ALA A 2 41.72 -42.51 24.78
C ALA A 2 41.75 -43.20 23.41
N ASP A 3 41.81 -42.53 22.27
CA ASP A 3 42.64 -41.39 21.82
C ASP A 3 42.05 -40.91 20.46
N GLU A 4 42.40 -39.83 19.78
CA GLU A 4 43.41 -38.76 19.80
C GLU A 4 42.87 -37.71 18.78
N SER A 5 42.86 -36.41 19.07
CA SER A 5 43.91 -35.43 18.75
C SER A 5 44.26 -35.29 17.25
N SER A 6 44.04 -34.09 16.69
CA SER A 6 45.15 -33.24 16.20
C SER A 6 44.66 -31.85 15.77
N ASP A 7 45.01 -30.83 16.56
CA ASP A 7 45.24 -29.44 16.13
C ASP A 7 46.69 -29.33 15.59
N PRO A 8 47.04 -28.37 14.71
CA PRO A 8 47.62 -27.09 15.19
C PRO A 8 47.29 -25.86 14.27
N LYS A 9 46.89 -24.69 14.79
CA LYS A 9 47.67 -23.54 15.36
C LYS A 9 47.90 -22.32 14.43
N PHE A 10 47.49 -21.16 14.98
CA PHE A 10 48.00 -19.77 14.92
C PHE A 10 48.15 -19.08 13.54
N GLU A 11 47.59 -17.88 13.33
CA GLU A 11 48.07 -16.65 13.96
C GLU A 11 46.97 -15.63 14.28
N ASN A 12 47.10 -15.03 15.46
CA ASN A 12 46.45 -13.79 15.87
C ASN A 12 47.17 -12.61 15.22
N VAL A 13 46.41 -11.68 14.62
CA VAL A 13 46.80 -10.26 14.63
C VAL A 13 45.78 -9.52 15.48
N VAL A 14 46.21 -9.28 16.72
CA VAL A 14 45.67 -8.28 17.61
C VAL A 14 46.12 -6.92 17.10
N THR A 15 45.18 -6.00 16.95
CA THR A 15 45.43 -4.60 17.32
C THR A 15 44.35 -4.15 18.30
N ASN A 16 44.77 -4.05 19.56
CA ASN A 16 44.14 -3.32 20.66
C ASN A 16 43.91 -1.83 20.24
N HIS A 17 43.05 -1.00 20.82
CA HIS A 17 42.63 -0.87 22.21
C HIS A 17 41.37 0.04 22.25
N SER A 18 40.38 -0.39 23.02
CA SER A 18 39.69 0.36 24.08
C SER A 18 38.96 1.69 23.82
N ASN A 19 37.66 1.61 24.17
CA ASN A 19 36.91 2.48 25.07
C ASN A 19 36.12 3.66 24.48
N GLU A 20 34.83 3.37 24.32
CA GLU A 20 33.71 4.09 24.98
C GLU A 20 33.81 5.61 25.00
N ASN A 21 33.09 6.22 24.05
CA ASN A 21 32.32 7.41 24.32
C ASN A 21 30.92 7.19 23.75
N GLU A 22 30.03 6.66 24.58
CA GLU A 22 28.59 6.84 24.41
C GLU A 22 28.32 8.35 24.52
N LYS A 23 28.02 8.97 23.39
CA LYS A 23 27.17 10.16 23.36
C LYS A 23 26.11 9.93 22.31
N ASP A 24 24.89 9.91 22.84
CA ASP A 24 23.63 10.02 22.12
C ASP A 24 23.75 11.07 21.01
N ASP A 25 23.65 10.64 19.77
CA ASP A 25 23.09 11.46 18.72
C ASP A 25 22.17 10.54 17.92
N ALA A 26 20.88 10.66 18.24
CA ALA A 26 19.79 10.20 17.41
C ALA A 26 19.86 10.95 16.07
N ASN A 27 20.76 10.51 15.19
CA ASN A 27 20.70 10.87 13.79
C ASN A 27 19.54 10.07 13.19
N ASP A 28 18.38 10.71 13.27
CA ASP A 28 17.22 10.39 12.47
C ASP A 28 17.72 10.14 11.05
N SER A 29 17.50 8.92 10.59
CA SER A 29 17.97 8.45 9.29
C SER A 29 17.02 9.01 8.22
N GLU A 30 16.98 10.33 8.11
CA GLU A 30 16.40 11.04 6.98
C GLU A 30 17.26 10.71 5.75
N LEU A 31 16.93 9.60 5.11
CA LEU A 31 17.35 9.35 3.73
C LEU A 31 16.98 10.60 2.94
N PRO A 32 17.94 11.31 2.29
CA PRO A 32 17.62 12.50 1.54
C PRO A 32 16.72 12.10 0.36
N LEU A 33 15.41 12.28 0.53
CA LEU A 33 14.38 11.90 -0.45
C LEU A 33 14.60 12.62 -1.79
N GLU A 34 15.32 13.74 -1.76
CA GLU A 34 15.77 14.55 -2.89
C GLU A 34 16.79 13.82 -3.79
N LYS A 35 17.50 12.81 -3.27
CA LYS A 35 18.51 12.03 -4.01
C LYS A 35 17.98 10.73 -4.61
N LEU A 36 16.70 10.40 -4.41
CA LEU A 36 16.09 9.26 -5.08
C LEU A 36 15.90 9.57 -6.57
N LYS A 37 16.92 9.22 -7.37
CA LYS A 37 16.81 9.22 -8.84
C LYS A 37 15.81 8.15 -9.27
N LEU A 38 14.53 8.50 -9.28
CA LEU A 38 13.53 7.78 -10.06
C LEU A 38 14.01 7.85 -11.51
N GLY A 39 14.21 6.70 -12.15
CA GLY A 39 14.54 6.63 -13.57
C GLY A 39 13.52 7.40 -14.42
N PRO A 40 13.73 7.53 -15.74
CA PRO A 40 12.90 8.38 -16.61
C PRO A 40 11.40 8.01 -16.63
N LYS A 41 11.01 6.85 -16.09
CA LYS A 41 9.63 6.39 -15.97
C LYS A 41 9.25 6.22 -14.51
N ARG A 42 8.17 6.89 -14.09
CA ARG A 42 7.56 6.70 -12.76
C ARG A 42 7.05 5.27 -12.62
N LYS A 43 7.20 4.68 -11.43
CA LYS A 43 6.59 3.38 -11.09
C LYS A 43 5.09 3.55 -10.83
N LEU A 44 4.31 2.48 -10.99
CA LEU A 44 2.89 2.48 -10.70
C LEU A 44 2.63 2.15 -9.23
N LEU A 45 1.93 3.03 -8.53
CA LEU A 45 1.48 2.84 -7.16
C LEU A 45 -0.04 2.75 -7.12
N VAL A 46 -0.54 1.59 -6.71
CA VAL A 46 -1.96 1.32 -6.54
C VAL A 46 -2.30 1.37 -5.06
N LEU A 47 -3.20 2.27 -4.69
CA LEU A 47 -3.60 2.47 -3.30
C LEU A 47 -5.02 1.96 -3.05
N CYS A 48 -5.18 1.17 -2.00
CA CYS A 48 -6.50 0.85 -1.48
C CYS A 48 -7.10 2.06 -0.77
N LEU A 49 -8.41 2.26 -0.91
CA LEU A 49 -9.09 3.39 -0.28
C LEU A 49 -9.44 3.09 1.18
N GLY A 50 -10.21 2.01 1.43
CA GLY A 50 -10.58 1.58 2.78
C GLY A 50 -9.41 0.99 3.57
N GLY A 51 -9.31 1.34 4.85
CA GLY A 51 -8.28 0.89 5.78
C GLY A 51 -6.94 1.61 5.63
N LEU A 52 -6.62 2.09 4.43
CA LEU A 52 -5.38 2.84 4.15
C LEU A 52 -5.59 4.35 4.23
N LEU A 53 -6.48 4.91 3.40
CA LEU A 53 -6.72 6.37 3.29
C LEU A 53 -7.89 6.84 4.17
N VAL A 54 -8.87 5.95 4.37
CA VAL A 54 -10.05 6.22 5.20
C VAL A 54 -10.41 5.02 6.07
N ASN A 55 -11.06 5.28 7.19
CA ASN A 55 -11.79 4.27 7.93
C ASN A 55 -13.30 4.41 7.65
N ARG A 56 -13.96 3.30 7.32
CA ARG A 56 -15.40 3.26 7.03
C ARG A 56 -16.11 2.43 8.10
N VAL A 57 -17.09 3.03 8.76
CA VAL A 57 -17.86 2.36 9.81
C VAL A 57 -19.32 2.28 9.37
N HIS A 58 -19.87 1.08 9.37
CA HIS A 58 -21.30 0.88 9.10
C HIS A 58 -22.11 1.44 10.27
N MET A 59 -23.23 2.12 10.02
CA MET A 59 -24.03 2.82 11.02
C MET A 59 -24.49 1.92 12.18
N LYS A 60 -24.70 0.61 11.92
CA LYS A 60 -24.94 -0.41 12.95
C LYS A 60 -23.88 -0.49 14.06
N TYR A 61 -22.69 0.06 13.84
CA TYR A 61 -21.60 0.13 14.80
C TYR A 61 -21.28 1.59 15.20
N TRP A 62 -22.24 2.51 15.05
CA TRP A 62 -22.08 3.93 15.37
C TRP A 62 -21.59 4.17 16.80
N THR A 63 -22.07 3.37 17.76
CA THR A 63 -21.66 3.43 19.18
C THR A 63 -20.15 3.28 19.39
N LYS A 64 -19.41 2.66 18.45
CA LYS A 64 -17.95 2.53 18.52
C LYS A 64 -17.19 3.80 18.14
N VAL A 65 -17.85 4.77 17.53
CA VAL A 65 -17.28 6.01 17.02
C VAL A 65 -18.08 7.23 17.46
N GLU A 66 -18.93 7.04 18.48
CA GLU A 66 -19.72 8.10 19.06
C GLU A 66 -18.80 9.16 19.68
N GLY A 67 -19.14 10.44 19.49
CA GLY A 67 -18.29 11.57 19.88
C GLY A 67 -17.23 11.98 18.84
N ILE A 68 -16.97 11.17 17.80
CA ILE A 68 -16.06 11.55 16.71
C ILE A 68 -16.89 12.12 15.54
N LYS A 69 -16.58 13.35 15.13
CA LYS A 69 -17.21 13.97 13.96
C LYS A 69 -16.75 13.25 12.69
N PRO A 70 -17.65 12.68 11.87
CA PRO A 70 -17.27 12.06 10.60
C PRO A 70 -16.99 13.12 9.54
N ASP A 71 -16.08 12.82 8.62
CA ASP A 71 -15.78 13.66 7.45
C ASP A 71 -16.85 13.54 6.37
N LEU A 72 -17.44 12.34 6.22
CA LEU A 72 -18.48 12.06 5.24
C LEU A 72 -19.48 11.04 5.77
N ARG A 73 -20.76 11.29 5.50
CA ARG A 73 -21.83 10.29 5.60
C ARG A 73 -22.18 9.83 4.18
N ASN A 74 -22.01 8.55 3.89
CA ASN A 74 -22.30 7.98 2.58
C ASN A 74 -23.16 6.71 2.73
N GLY A 75 -24.45 6.84 2.43
CA GLY A 75 -25.44 5.79 2.65
C GLY A 75 -25.47 5.28 4.09
N LYS A 76 -25.36 3.97 4.29
CA LYS A 76 -25.33 3.32 5.62
C LYS A 76 -23.96 3.39 6.31
N PHE A 77 -23.01 4.15 5.78
CA PHE A 77 -21.66 4.25 6.32
C PHE A 77 -21.31 5.68 6.70
N VAL A 78 -20.55 5.81 7.79
CA VAL A 78 -19.81 7.02 8.13
C VAL A 78 -18.33 6.79 7.82
N VAL A 79 -17.66 7.84 7.35
CA VAL A 79 -16.30 7.79 6.83
C VAL A 79 -15.45 8.80 7.57
N PHE A 80 -14.28 8.34 8.00
CA PHE A 80 -13.28 9.13 8.70
C PHE A 80 -12.01 9.13 7.86
N LYS A 81 -11.50 10.31 7.52
CA LYS A 81 -10.22 10.49 6.86
C LYS A 81 -9.12 10.05 7.80
N ARG A 82 -8.14 9.30 7.28
CA ARG A 82 -6.93 9.04 8.04
C ARG A 82 -6.11 10.33 8.15
N PRO A 83 -5.58 10.67 9.33
CA PRO A 83 -4.67 11.81 9.46
C PRO A 83 -3.55 11.74 8.41
N PHE A 84 -3.21 12.89 7.83
CA PHE A 84 -2.17 13.05 6.80
C PHE A 84 -2.38 12.30 5.47
N CYS A 85 -3.58 11.75 5.21
CA CYS A 85 -3.82 11.00 3.98
C CYS A 85 -3.73 11.86 2.71
N THR A 86 -4.10 13.14 2.80
CA THR A 86 -4.03 14.09 1.69
C THR A 86 -2.57 14.40 1.33
N GLU A 87 -1.74 14.66 2.34
CA GLU A 87 -0.29 14.91 2.22
C GLU A 87 0.42 13.66 1.69
N PHE A 88 0.06 12.48 2.19
CA PHE A 88 0.58 11.20 1.69
C PHE A 88 0.29 11.01 0.20
N ILE A 89 -0.94 11.27 -0.26
CA ILE A 89 -1.29 11.16 -1.69
C ILE A 89 -0.48 12.17 -2.52
N LYS A 90 -0.31 13.41 -2.05
CA LYS A 90 0.53 14.42 -2.72
C LYS A 90 1.98 13.94 -2.86
N PHE A 91 2.55 13.43 -1.77
CA PHE A 91 3.88 12.82 -1.76
C PHE A 91 4.00 11.69 -2.79
N CYS A 92 2.96 10.86 -2.94
CA CYS A 92 2.92 9.80 -3.93
C CYS A 92 2.93 10.37 -5.36
N PHE A 93 2.15 11.41 -5.66
CA PHE A 93 2.10 12.03 -7.00
C PHE A 93 3.42 12.64 -7.46
N GLU A 94 4.29 13.03 -6.53
CA GLU A 94 5.63 13.54 -6.86
C GLU A 94 6.54 12.44 -7.43
N ARG A 95 6.28 11.17 -7.09
CA ARG A 95 7.21 10.05 -7.29
C ARG A 95 6.66 8.93 -8.16
N PHE A 96 5.34 8.78 -8.19
CA PHE A 96 4.66 7.63 -8.79
C PHE A 96 3.55 8.07 -9.74
N GLU A 97 3.22 7.17 -10.66
CA GLU A 97 1.91 7.16 -11.29
C GLU A 97 0.95 6.52 -10.28
N VAL A 98 -0.12 7.22 -9.88
CA VAL A 98 -0.96 6.79 -8.75
C VAL A 98 -2.36 6.42 -9.22
N GLY A 99 -2.83 5.24 -8.84
CA GLY A 99 -4.20 4.80 -9.06
C GLY A 99 -4.89 4.37 -7.78
N ILE A 100 -6.21 4.55 -7.73
CA ILE A 100 -7.05 4.04 -6.63
C ILE A 100 -7.69 2.73 -7.06
N TRP A 101 -7.63 1.71 -6.21
CA TRP A 101 -8.40 0.49 -6.40
C TRP A 101 -9.12 0.14 -5.10
N SER A 102 -10.44 0.31 -5.08
CA SER A 102 -11.29 0.02 -3.93
C SER A 102 -12.03 -1.31 -4.10
N ALA A 103 -12.39 -1.96 -2.99
CA ALA A 103 -13.28 -3.13 -3.00
C ALA A 103 -14.74 -2.71 -2.73
N THR A 104 -15.11 -1.54 -3.23
CA THR A 104 -16.38 -0.88 -2.97
C THR A 104 -16.92 -0.39 -4.29
N VAL A 105 -18.24 -0.51 -4.48
CA VAL A 105 -18.90 -0.03 -5.71
C VAL A 105 -18.46 1.38 -6.07
N GLU A 106 -18.29 1.62 -7.36
CA GLU A 106 -17.66 2.83 -7.92
C GLU A 106 -18.24 4.12 -7.37
N SER A 107 -19.58 4.27 -7.34
CA SER A 107 -20.25 5.47 -6.82
C SER A 107 -19.88 5.81 -5.37
N ASN A 108 -19.67 4.79 -4.52
CA ASN A 108 -19.21 4.99 -3.16
C ASN A 108 -17.73 5.36 -3.09
N THR A 109 -16.92 4.77 -3.97
CA THR A 109 -15.49 5.09 -4.10
C THR A 109 -15.33 6.56 -4.46
N GLU A 110 -16.11 7.03 -5.42
CA GLU A 110 -16.06 8.41 -5.91
C GLU A 110 -16.44 9.43 -4.85
N ALA A 111 -17.55 9.22 -4.15
CA ALA A 111 -17.97 10.12 -3.07
C ALA A 111 -16.91 10.22 -1.95
N ILE A 112 -16.24 9.12 -1.62
CA ILE A 112 -15.19 9.13 -0.60
C ILE A 112 -13.93 9.81 -1.12
N LEU A 113 -13.59 9.59 -2.38
CA LEU A 113 -12.43 10.21 -2.99
C LEU A 113 -12.59 11.74 -3.08
N ASP A 114 -13.80 12.22 -3.38
CA ASP A 114 -14.10 13.66 -3.37
C ASP A 114 -13.91 14.25 -1.95
N CYS A 115 -14.27 13.51 -0.90
CA CYS A 115 -14.01 13.90 0.49
C CYS A 115 -12.51 13.89 0.87
N VAL A 116 -11.76 12.87 0.43
CA VAL A 116 -10.35 12.70 0.77
C VAL A 116 -9.45 13.65 0.01
N ALA A 117 -9.67 13.71 -1.30
CA ALA A 117 -8.74 14.26 -2.26
C ALA A 117 -9.25 15.54 -2.95
N GLY A 118 -10.56 15.76 -2.97
CA GLY A 118 -11.18 16.82 -3.76
C GLY A 118 -11.02 16.61 -5.27
N SER A 119 -11.70 17.45 -6.05
CA SER A 119 -11.77 17.34 -7.51
C SER A 119 -10.40 17.47 -8.20
N GLU A 120 -9.54 18.36 -7.72
CA GLU A 120 -8.25 18.64 -8.36
C GLU A 120 -7.24 17.50 -8.24
N MET A 121 -7.12 16.88 -7.07
CA MET A 121 -6.21 15.74 -6.91
C MET A 121 -6.77 14.47 -7.57
N LYS A 122 -8.09 14.32 -7.59
CA LYS A 122 -8.76 13.23 -8.30
C LYS A 122 -8.42 13.20 -9.79
N LYS A 123 -8.37 14.37 -10.45
CA LYS A 123 -7.95 14.51 -11.86
C LYS A 123 -6.49 14.06 -12.12
N LYS A 124 -5.65 14.01 -11.09
CA LYS A 124 -4.25 13.57 -11.21
C LYS A 124 -4.08 12.06 -11.08
N LEU A 125 -5.14 11.34 -10.69
CA LEU A 125 -5.09 9.88 -10.61
C LEU A 125 -5.09 9.28 -12.00
N ALA A 126 -4.27 8.26 -12.18
CA ALA A 126 -4.17 7.51 -13.42
C ALA A 126 -5.44 6.71 -13.71
N PHE A 127 -6.10 6.24 -12.65
CA PHE A 127 -7.38 5.54 -12.69
C PHE A 127 -8.04 5.53 -11.30
N VAL A 128 -9.36 5.32 -11.29
CA VAL A 128 -10.15 5.03 -10.10
C VAL A 128 -10.96 3.77 -10.37
N TRP A 129 -10.62 2.68 -9.70
CA TRP A 129 -11.31 1.40 -9.83
C TRP A 129 -12.08 1.06 -8.56
N GLY A 130 -13.27 0.50 -8.76
CA GLY A 130 -14.19 0.02 -7.75
C GLY A 130 -14.17 -1.49 -7.61
N GLN A 131 -15.29 -1.99 -7.08
CA GLN A 131 -15.54 -3.41 -6.88
C GLN A 131 -15.64 -4.15 -8.21
N GLU A 132 -16.10 -3.47 -9.24
CA GLU A 132 -16.37 -3.94 -10.60
C GLU A 132 -15.08 -4.48 -11.26
N GLU A 133 -13.93 -3.89 -10.93
CA GLU A 133 -12.63 -4.34 -11.42
C GLU A 133 -11.99 -5.43 -10.54
N CYS A 134 -12.57 -5.75 -9.39
CA CYS A 134 -12.10 -6.86 -8.56
C CYS A 134 -12.50 -8.23 -9.16
N ILE A 135 -11.95 -9.30 -8.60
CA ILE A 135 -12.43 -10.68 -8.78
C ILE A 135 -13.21 -11.04 -7.52
N ASP A 136 -14.48 -11.42 -7.67
CA ASP A 136 -15.22 -12.08 -6.60
C ASP A 136 -14.65 -13.48 -6.40
N SER A 137 -14.10 -13.76 -5.22
CA SER A 137 -13.53 -15.08 -4.94
C SER A 137 -14.61 -16.15 -4.68
N GLY A 138 -15.90 -15.78 -4.61
CA GLY A 138 -17.00 -16.64 -4.18
C GLY A 138 -16.96 -17.01 -2.69
N MET A 139 -16.04 -16.43 -1.93
CA MET A 139 -15.86 -16.69 -0.50
C MET A 139 -16.13 -15.44 0.32
N ALA A 140 -16.37 -15.60 1.62
CA ALA A 140 -16.53 -14.48 2.53
C ALA A 140 -15.24 -14.14 3.28
N CYS A 141 -15.09 -12.88 3.69
CA CYS A 141 -14.00 -12.46 4.56
C CYS A 141 -14.08 -13.18 5.93
N LEU A 142 -12.95 -13.67 6.43
CA LEU A 142 -12.86 -14.39 7.71
C LEU A 142 -13.51 -13.66 8.89
N LYS A 143 -13.25 -12.35 9.02
CA LYS A 143 -13.78 -11.52 10.12
C LYS A 143 -15.25 -11.14 9.95
N LYS A 144 -15.80 -11.26 8.74
CA LYS A 144 -17.16 -10.83 8.38
C LYS A 144 -17.72 -11.76 7.31
N ARG A 145 -18.34 -12.87 7.72
CA ARG A 145 -18.90 -13.88 6.80
C ARG A 145 -19.98 -13.37 5.83
N GLN A 146 -20.55 -12.20 6.10
CA GLN A 146 -21.51 -11.53 5.20
C GLN A 146 -20.83 -10.60 4.17
N LYS A 147 -19.51 -10.39 4.25
CA LYS A 147 -18.75 -9.53 3.34
C LYS A 147 -18.06 -10.43 2.31
N PRO A 148 -18.37 -10.33 1.01
CA PRO A 148 -17.64 -11.03 -0.04
C PRO A 148 -16.16 -10.67 -0.01
N LEU A 149 -15.31 -11.64 -0.34
CA LEU A 149 -13.88 -11.45 -0.51
C LEU A 149 -13.59 -11.09 -1.97
N PHE A 150 -13.17 -9.84 -2.17
CA PHE A 150 -12.75 -9.34 -3.49
C PHE A 150 -11.23 -9.36 -3.61
N LEU A 151 -10.72 -10.01 -4.64
CA LEU A 151 -9.30 -10.08 -4.97
C LEU A 151 -8.94 -9.01 -6.00
N LYS A 152 -7.74 -8.45 -5.90
CA LYS A 152 -7.21 -7.47 -6.86
C LYS A 152 -6.10 -8.13 -7.65
N ASP A 153 -6.30 -8.24 -8.95
CA ASP A 153 -5.36 -8.89 -9.86
C ASP A 153 -4.61 -7.85 -10.68
N LEU A 154 -3.36 -7.55 -10.32
CA LEU A 154 -2.57 -6.51 -10.98
C LEU A 154 -2.34 -6.81 -12.48
N THR A 155 -2.50 -8.06 -12.94
CA THR A 155 -2.42 -8.38 -14.37
C THR A 155 -3.44 -7.61 -15.20
N ARG A 156 -4.61 -7.27 -14.62
CA ARG A 156 -5.64 -6.43 -15.27
C ARG A 156 -5.11 -5.04 -15.67
N LEU A 157 -4.17 -4.48 -14.90
CA LEU A 157 -3.51 -3.21 -15.17
C LEU A 157 -2.42 -3.36 -16.24
N TRP A 158 -1.64 -4.45 -16.16
CA TRP A 158 -0.50 -4.70 -17.05
C TRP A 158 -0.96 -5.06 -18.47
N ASP A 159 -2.02 -5.86 -18.57
CA ASP A 159 -2.60 -6.28 -19.84
C ASP A 159 -3.51 -5.24 -20.48
N LYS A 160 -3.75 -4.11 -19.80
CA LYS A 160 -4.70 -3.08 -20.21
C LYS A 160 -6.08 -3.67 -20.52
N LYS A 161 -6.63 -4.43 -19.55
CA LYS A 161 -7.97 -5.02 -19.70
C LYS A 161 -9.03 -3.95 -20.04
N TYR A 162 -8.85 -2.74 -19.54
CA TYR A 162 -9.69 -1.57 -19.83
C TYR A 162 -8.89 -0.57 -20.69
N LEU A 163 -9.53 -0.07 -21.75
CA LEU A 163 -8.87 0.73 -22.80
C LEU A 163 -8.51 2.16 -22.34
N ASP A 164 -9.16 2.64 -21.30
CA ASP A 164 -9.09 3.99 -20.73
C ASP A 164 -7.83 4.25 -19.87
N LEU A 165 -7.05 3.22 -19.54
CA LEU A 165 -5.82 3.41 -18.77
C LEU A 165 -4.77 4.25 -19.56
N PRO A 166 -4.07 5.21 -18.93
CA PRO A 166 -3.28 6.23 -19.63
C PRO A 166 -1.89 5.76 -20.13
N TRP A 167 -1.49 4.51 -19.87
CA TRP A 167 -0.21 3.96 -20.31
C TRP A 167 -0.34 3.03 -21.53
N ARG A 168 0.78 2.59 -22.10
CA ARG A 168 0.80 1.55 -23.15
C ARG A 168 0.91 0.15 -22.54
N LYS A 169 0.39 -0.88 -23.22
CA LYS A 169 0.59 -2.28 -22.80
C LYS A 169 2.09 -2.57 -22.67
N GLY A 170 2.50 -3.23 -21.59
CA GLY A 170 3.90 -3.51 -21.27
C GLY A 170 4.67 -2.37 -20.59
N GLN A 171 4.06 -1.18 -20.37
CA GLN A 171 4.70 -0.11 -19.61
C GLN A 171 4.82 -0.43 -18.12
N TYR A 172 3.84 -1.16 -17.56
CA TYR A 172 3.84 -1.64 -16.19
C TYR A 172 3.79 -3.16 -16.13
N SER A 173 4.42 -3.71 -15.10
CA SER A 173 4.51 -5.13 -14.80
C SER A 173 4.75 -5.32 -13.28
N TRP A 174 4.95 -6.57 -12.86
CA TRP A 174 5.27 -6.90 -11.48
C TRP A 174 6.55 -6.22 -10.95
N SER A 175 7.51 -5.85 -11.82
CA SER A 175 8.79 -5.26 -11.39
C SER A 175 8.72 -3.76 -11.12
N ASN A 176 7.65 -3.09 -11.53
CA ASN A 176 7.48 -1.65 -11.38
C ASN A 176 6.07 -1.21 -10.92
N THR A 177 5.29 -2.15 -10.38
CA THR A 177 3.96 -1.89 -9.81
C THR A 177 3.92 -2.32 -8.35
N LEU A 178 3.41 -1.45 -7.46
CA LEU A 178 3.19 -1.77 -6.06
C LEU A 178 1.72 -1.56 -5.69
N LEU A 179 1.11 -2.55 -5.03
CA LEU A 179 -0.21 -2.45 -4.43
C LEU A 179 -0.08 -2.30 -2.91
N ILE A 180 -0.59 -1.21 -2.35
CA ILE A 180 -0.70 -1.02 -0.90
C ILE A 180 -2.14 -1.26 -0.47
N CYS A 181 -2.39 -2.37 0.23
CA CYS A 181 -3.69 -2.73 0.76
C CYS A 181 -3.61 -3.27 2.18
N VAL A 182 -4.62 -2.97 3.00
CA VAL A 182 -4.63 -3.33 4.43
C VAL A 182 -5.30 -4.69 4.69
N ASP A 183 -6.03 -5.24 3.71
CA ASP A 183 -6.65 -6.57 3.82
C ASP A 183 -5.77 -7.61 3.10
N PRO A 184 -4.95 -8.43 3.80
CA PRO A 184 -4.00 -9.37 3.17
C PRO A 184 -4.62 -10.34 2.14
N PRO A 185 -5.84 -10.86 2.34
CA PRO A 185 -6.46 -11.73 1.33
C PRO A 185 -6.72 -11.04 0.00
N THR A 186 -6.86 -9.71 -0.03
CA THR A 186 -7.16 -8.96 -1.27
C THR A 186 -5.96 -8.86 -2.21
N SER A 187 -4.74 -9.09 -1.70
CA SER A 187 -3.50 -9.12 -2.47
C SER A 187 -2.99 -10.54 -2.75
N LEU A 188 -3.80 -11.58 -2.49
CA LEU A 188 -3.41 -13.00 -2.63
C LEU A 188 -2.95 -13.36 -4.05
N LEU A 189 -3.41 -12.64 -5.08
CA LEU A 189 -3.01 -12.86 -6.47
C LEU A 189 -1.69 -12.17 -6.82
N ASN A 190 -1.13 -11.37 -5.91
CA ASN A 190 0.09 -10.59 -6.13
C ASN A 190 1.21 -10.92 -5.11
N PRO A 191 1.48 -12.19 -4.74
CA PRO A 191 2.63 -12.49 -3.91
C PRO A 191 3.90 -12.18 -4.69
N VAL A 192 4.85 -11.54 -4.00
CA VAL A 192 6.17 -11.22 -4.54
C VAL A 192 6.84 -12.53 -4.96
N THR A 193 7.39 -12.54 -6.17
CA THR A 193 8.24 -13.59 -6.78
C THR A 193 7.48 -14.79 -7.37
N LYS A 194 7.44 -14.86 -8.72
CA LYS A 194 7.63 -16.16 -9.38
C LYS A 194 9.12 -16.51 -9.19
N PRO A 195 9.48 -17.71 -8.72
CA PRO A 195 10.87 -18.12 -8.71
C PRO A 195 11.43 -18.11 -10.13
N PHE A 196 12.68 -17.68 -10.25
CA PHE A 196 13.46 -17.61 -11.49
C PHE A 196 13.54 -18.96 -12.18
#